data_AF-A0A4U1D930-F1
#
_entry.id   AF-A0A4U1D930-F1
#
_cell.length_a   1.000
_cell.length_b   1.000
_cell.length_c   1.000
_cell.angle_alpha   90.00
_cell.angle_beta   90.00
_cell.angle_gamma   90.00
#
_symmetry.space_group_name_H-M   'P 1'
#
loop_
_entity.id
_entity.type
_entity.pdbx_description
1 polymer ?
#
loop_
_entity_poly.entity_id
_entity_poly.type
_entity_poly.pdbx_seq_one_letter_code
_entity_poly.pdbx_strand_id
1 'polypeptide(L)'
;MKGWICIGVAAILAFSALRLFVHGLGYFDAILDDSFYADFLGHIERISTIGELRKYAYINTGLSIFLALFAVILYRKFLKMVPVIQ
;
A
#
# COMPACT_ATOMS: atom_id res chain seq x y z
N MET A 1 -5.75 0.99 27.21
CA MET A 1 -5.49 -0.13 26.27
C MET A 1 -6.19 0.04 24.91
N LYS A 2 -7.48 0.40 24.83
CA LYS A 2 -8.22 0.43 23.55
C LYS A 2 -7.64 1.37 22.46
N GLY A 3 -7.18 2.57 22.82
CA GLY A 3 -6.56 3.49 21.86
C GLY A 3 -5.25 2.96 21.25
N TRP A 4 -4.39 2.36 22.07
CA TRP A 4 -3.07 1.84 21.62
C TRP A 4 -3.18 0.71 20.59
N ILE A 5 -4.28 -0.03 20.57
CA ILE A 5 -4.58 -1.01 19.53
C ILE A 5 -4.87 -0.30 18.20
N CYS A 6 -5.59 0.83 18.22
CA CYS A 6 -5.89 1.61 17.02
C CYS A 6 -4.62 2.18 16.35
N ILE A 7 -3.63 2.64 17.12
CA ILE A 7 -2.36 3.10 16.54
C ILE A 7 -1.52 1.95 16.00
N GLY A 8 -1.49 0.79 16.67
CA GLY A 8 -0.81 -0.41 16.17
C GLY A 8 -1.37 -0.89 14.84
N VAL A 9 -2.70 -1.01 14.76
CA VAL A 9 -3.38 -1.38 13.50
C VAL A 9 -3.20 -0.32 12.43
N ALA A 10 -3.26 0.97 12.77
CA ALA A 10 -3.02 2.06 11.82
C ALA A 10 -1.60 2.02 11.25
N ALA A 11 -0.59 1.75 12.08
CA ALA A 11 0.80 1.64 11.64
C ALA A 11 1.02 0.45 10.69
N ILE A 12 0.42 -0.72 10.99
CA ILE A 12 0.49 -1.89 10.11
C ILE A 12 -0.19 -1.61 8.76
N LEU A 13 -1.35 -0.96 8.78
CA LEU A 13 -2.08 -0.57 7.56
C LEU A 13 -1.29 0.46 6.74
N ALA A 14 -0.67 1.43 7.40
CA ALA A 14 0.17 2.44 6.73
C ALA A 14 1.41 1.79 6.09
N PHE A 15 2.08 0.87 6.79
CA PHE A 15 3.23 0.13 6.25
C PHE A 15 2.83 -0.75 5.07
N SER A 16 1.71 -1.47 5.19
CA SER A 16 1.17 -2.31 4.12
C SER A 16 0.78 -1.46 2.90
N ALA A 17 0.16 -0.30 3.12
CA ALA A 17 -0.17 0.66 2.07
C ALA A 17 1.09 1.14 1.35
N LEU A 18 2.14 1.53 2.08
CA LEU A 18 3.39 1.97 1.49
C LEU A 18 4.02 0.87 0.63
N ARG A 19 4.07 -0.37 1.14
CA ARG A 19 4.63 -1.50 0.38
C ARG A 19 3.85 -1.76 -0.91
N LEU A 20 2.52 -1.77 -0.84
CA LEU A 20 1.65 -1.94 -2.02
C LEU A 20 1.81 -0.78 -3.02
N PHE A 21 2.01 0.44 -2.54
CA PHE A 21 2.23 1.60 -3.39
C PHE A 21 3.56 1.51 -4.14
N VAL A 22 4.64 1.13 -3.43
CA VAL A 22 5.97 0.92 -4.04
C VAL A 22 5.93 -0.18 -5.10
N HIS A 23 5.26 -1.31 -4.82
CA HIS A 23 5.07 -2.35 -5.85
C HIS A 23 4.24 -1.83 -7.04
N GLY A 24 3.15 -1.10 -6.76
CA GLY A 24 2.33 -0.44 -7.78
C GLY A 24 3.15 0.44 -8.74
N LEU A 25 4.01 1.29 -8.18
CA LEU A 25 4.95 2.13 -8.92
C LEU A 25 5.98 1.31 -9.69
N GLY A 26 6.53 0.24 -9.11
CA GLY A 26 7.45 -0.66 -9.80
C GLY A 26 6.83 -1.28 -11.06
N TYR A 27 5.54 -1.63 -11.02
CA TYR A 27 4.83 -2.09 -12.23
C TYR A 27 4.64 -0.97 -13.26
N PHE A 28 4.44 0.29 -12.85
CA PHE A 28 4.36 1.40 -13.79
C PHE A 28 5.71 1.71 -14.45
N ASP A 29 6.80 1.63 -13.70
CA ASP A 29 8.15 1.84 -14.20
C ASP A 29 8.53 0.75 -15.22
N ALA A 30 8.21 -0.51 -14.91
CA ALA A 30 8.36 -1.65 -15.81
C ALA A 30 7.54 -1.52 -17.12
N ILE A 31 6.39 -0.83 -17.09
CA ILE A 31 5.61 -0.50 -18.30
C ILE A 31 6.31 0.58 -19.14
N LEU A 32 6.98 1.54 -18.51
CA LEU A 32 7.64 2.66 -19.19
C LEU A 32 8.99 2.27 -19.80
N ASP A 33 9.70 1.34 -19.16
CA ASP A 33 11.04 0.89 -19.55
C ASP A 33 11.01 -0.37 -20.46
N ASP A 34 9.82 -0.80 -20.92
CA ASP A 34 9.58 -2.05 -21.68
C ASP A 34 10.23 -3.30 -21.04
N SER A 35 10.52 -3.23 -19.74
CA SER A 35 11.13 -4.29 -18.96
C SER A 35 10.01 -5.18 -18.40
N PHE A 36 9.72 -6.27 -19.10
CA PHE A 36 8.67 -7.25 -18.74
C PHE A 36 8.94 -8.06 -17.46
N TYR A 37 9.86 -7.61 -16.62
CA TYR A 37 10.25 -8.25 -15.38
C TYR A 37 9.67 -7.44 -14.24
N ALA A 38 8.64 -7.97 -13.60
CA ALA A 38 8.14 -7.38 -12.37
C ALA A 38 8.22 -8.37 -11.21
N ASP A 39 8.69 -7.88 -10.07
CA ASP A 39 8.81 -8.67 -8.85
C ASP A 39 7.42 -8.82 -8.20
N PHE A 40 6.80 -9.96 -8.48
CA PHE A 40 5.55 -10.39 -7.86
C PHE A 40 5.87 -11.29 -6.67
N LEU A 41 5.64 -10.78 -5.45
CA LEU A 41 5.73 -11.58 -4.21
C LEU A 41 7.10 -12.26 -3.98
N GLY A 42 8.20 -11.72 -4.53
CA GLY A 42 9.54 -12.31 -4.42
C GLY A 42 9.89 -13.26 -5.56
N HIS A 43 9.00 -13.39 -6.55
CA HIS A 43 9.25 -14.14 -7.79
C HIS A 43 9.27 -13.16 -8.96
N ILE A 44 10.41 -13.12 -9.65
CA ILE A 44 10.56 -12.39 -10.91
C ILE A 44 9.86 -13.20 -11.99
N GLU A 45 8.59 -12.88 -12.26
CA GLU A 45 7.85 -13.48 -13.37
C GLU A 45 7.93 -12.58 -14.61
N ARG A 46 8.22 -13.20 -15.76
CA ARG A 46 8.17 -12.52 -17.06
C ARG A 46 6.71 -12.39 -17.47
N ILE A 47 6.17 -11.19 -17.41
CA ILE A 47 4.76 -10.99 -17.73
C ILE A 47 4.62 -10.82 -19.24
N SER A 48 3.72 -11.61 -19.82
CA SER A 48 3.62 -11.76 -21.28
C SER A 48 3.02 -10.54 -21.99
N THR A 49 2.27 -9.68 -21.29
CA THR A 49 1.58 -8.53 -21.88
C THR A 49 1.52 -7.30 -20.97
N ILE A 50 1.74 -6.12 -21.55
CA ILE A 50 1.64 -4.80 -20.89
C ILE A 50 0.27 -4.59 -20.20
N GLY A 51 -0.79 -5.20 -20.75
CA GLY A 51 -2.14 -5.14 -20.18
C GLY A 51 -2.23 -5.77 -18.79
N GLU A 52 -1.52 -6.86 -18.55
CA GLU A 52 -1.47 -7.53 -17.24
C GLU A 52 -0.68 -6.69 -16.24
N LEU A 53 0.52 -6.19 -16.59
CA LEU A 53 1.27 -5.27 -15.73
C LEU A 53 0.41 -4.08 -15.30
N ARG A 54 -0.28 -3.45 -16.26
CA ARG A 54 -1.13 -2.29 -16.00
C ARG A 54 -2.25 -2.63 -15.02
N LYS A 55 -2.88 -3.79 -15.18
CA LYS A 55 -3.92 -4.27 -14.26
C LYS A 55 -3.37 -4.41 -12.83
N TYR A 56 -2.20 -5.02 -12.65
CA TYR A 56 -1.57 -5.16 -11.34
C TYR A 56 -1.08 -3.84 -10.75
N ALA A 57 -0.54 -2.95 -11.58
CA ALA A 57 -0.15 -1.59 -11.18
C ALA A 57 -1.33 -0.84 -10.57
N TYR A 58 -2.48 -0.83 -11.27
CA TYR A 58 -3.69 -0.17 -10.78
C TYR A 58 -4.28 -0.85 -9.54
N ILE A 59 -4.28 -2.19 -9.46
CA ILE A 59 -4.79 -2.91 -8.29
C ILE A 59 -3.94 -2.59 -7.05
N ASN A 60 -2.61 -2.69 -7.16
CA ASN A 60 -1.72 -2.45 -6.03
C ASN A 60 -1.72 -0.98 -5.58
N THR A 61 -1.74 -0.05 -6.55
CA THR A 61 -1.86 1.38 -6.26
C THR A 61 -3.24 1.75 -5.69
N GLY A 62 -4.31 1.17 -6.20
CA GLY A 62 -5.66 1.39 -5.66
C GLY A 62 -5.82 0.84 -4.24
N LEU A 63 -5.33 -0.38 -3.99
CA LEU A 63 -5.40 -1.01 -2.68
C LEU A 63 -4.54 -0.28 -1.65
N SER A 64 -3.37 0.24 -2.04
CA SER A 64 -2.54 1.06 -1.14
C SER A 64 -3.24 2.34 -0.71
N ILE A 65 -3.89 3.06 -1.63
CA ILE A 65 -4.66 4.27 -1.30
C ILE A 65 -5.78 3.93 -0.32
N PHE A 66 -6.50 2.83 -0.55
CA PHE A 66 -7.56 2.38 0.34
C PHE A 66 -7.04 2.08 1.76
N LEU A 67 -5.94 1.31 1.87
CA LEU A 67 -5.31 1.00 3.15
C LEU A 67 -4.77 2.25 3.86
N ALA A 68 -4.21 3.20 3.12
CA ALA A 68 -3.74 4.48 3.65
C ALA A 68 -4.90 5.31 4.24
N LEU A 69 -6.04 5.38 3.56
CA LEU A 69 -7.23 6.06 4.07
C LEU A 69 -7.74 5.40 5.36
N PHE A 70 -7.78 4.07 5.41
CA PHE A 70 -8.16 3.34 6.63
C PHE A 70 -7.19 3.58 7.79
N ALA A 71 -5.87 3.60 7.51
CA ALA A 71 -4.85 3.95 8.49
C ALA A 71 -5.08 5.36 9.07
N VAL A 72 -5.35 6.35 8.20
CA VAL A 72 -5.63 7.73 8.63
C VAL A 72 -6.89 7.82 9.48
N ILE A 73 -7.97 7.10 9.12
CA ILE A 73 -9.21 7.09 9.90
C ILE A 73 -8.98 6.51 11.30
N LEU A 74 -8.25 5.39 11.40
CA LEU A 74 -7.93 4.76 12.68
C LEU A 74 -7.00 5.62 13.53
N TYR A 75 -6.02 6.27 12.91
CA TYR A 75 -5.15 7.22 13.59
C TYR A 75 -5.92 8.44 14.12
N ARG A 76 -6.86 8.99 13.34
CA ARG A 76 -7.76 10.06 13.80
C ARG A 76 -8.63 9.62 14.97
N LYS A 77 -9.14 8.39 14.96
CA LYS A 77 -9.89 7.83 16.10
C LYS A 77 -9.02 7.68 17.34
N PHE A 78 -7.76 7.26 17.17
CA PHE A 78 -6.78 7.20 18.25
C PHE A 78 -6.53 8.56 18.88
N LEU A 79 -6.25 9.59 18.07
CA LEU A 79 -6.00 10.96 18.55
C LEU A 79 -7.17 11.53 19.35
N LYS A 80 -8.42 11.16 19.03
CA LYS A 80 -9.60 11.57 19.79
C LYS A 80 -9.78 10.81 21.11
N MET A 81 -9.21 9.61 21.24
CA MET A 81 -9.33 8.77 22.45
C MET A 81 -8.20 8.97 23.44
N VAL A 82 -7.01 9.34 22.99
CA VAL A 82 -5.89 9.66 23.88
C VAL A 82 -6.02 11.11 24.28
N PRO A 83 -6.08 11.44 25.59
CA PRO A 83 -5.99 12.82 26.04
C PRO A 83 -4.62 13.33 25.61
N VAL A 84 -4.60 14.18 24.59
CA VAL A 84 -3.41 14.97 24.28
C VAL A 84 -3.22 15.86 25.51
N ILE A 85 -2.18 15.58 26.30
CA ILE A 85 -1.76 16.46 27.38
C ILE A 85 -1.44 17.79 26.69
N GLN A 86 -2.35 18.75 26.80
CA GLN A 86 -2.11 20.15 26.45
C GLN A 86 -1.29 20.80 27.56
#